data_AF-X1UE34-F1
#
_entry.id   AF-X1UE34-F1
#
_cell.length_a   1.000
_cell.length_b   1.000
_cell.length_c   1.000
_cell.angle_alpha   90.00
_cell.angle_beta   90.00
_cell.angle_gamma   90.00
#
_symmetry.space_group_name_H-M   'P 1'
#
loop_
_entity.id
_entity.type
_entity.pdbx_description
1 polymer ?
#
loop_
_entity_poly.entity_id
_entity_poly.type
_entity_poly.pdbx_seq_one_letter_code
_entity_poly.pdbx_strand_id
1 'polypeptide(L)' 'LKDLEGLEQEECAQRMNVSRTTFARVLGSARQKTADALLNGKAIRIEGGNFEMAARRFRCVNGHEWDIPFEVKFVISIS' A
#
# COMPACT_ATOMS: atom_id res chain seq x y z
N LEU A 1 -3.52 10.24 2.66
CA LEU A 1 -4.86 10.84 2.51
C LEU A 1 -5.55 11.01 3.86
N LYS A 2 -6.44 10.14 4.33
CA LYS A 2 -7.08 10.37 5.65
C LYS A 2 -6.16 10.15 6.85
N ASP A 3 -5.58 8.96 6.96
CA ASP A 3 -4.79 8.58 8.15
C ASP A 3 -3.36 9.13 8.12
N LEU A 4 -2.79 9.30 6.92
CA LEU A 4 -1.42 9.78 6.73
C LEU A 4 -1.32 11.30 6.55
N GLU A 5 -2.30 11.92 5.86
CA GLU A 5 -2.28 13.36 5.54
C GLU A 5 -3.33 14.15 6.35
N GLY A 6 -4.11 13.50 7.21
CA GLY A 6 -5.11 14.16 8.06
C GLY A 6 -6.32 14.74 7.31
N LEU A 7 -6.54 14.34 6.05
CA LEU A 7 -7.58 14.95 5.22
C LEU A 7 -8.99 14.54 5.63
N GLU A 8 -9.93 15.46 5.42
CA GLU A 8 -11.35 15.20 5.58
C GLU A 8 -11.85 14.13 4.59
N GLN A 9 -12.91 13.42 4.99
CA GLN A 9 -13.45 12.30 4.21
C GLN A 9 -13.96 12.72 2.83
N GLU A 10 -14.51 13.92 2.73
CA GLU A 10 -15.00 14.52 1.50
C GLU A 10 -13.87 14.71 0.49
N GLU A 11 -12.75 15.28 0.96
CA GLU A 11 -11.59 15.60 0.13
C GLU A 11 -10.88 14.34 -0.35
N CYS A 12 -10.82 13.30 0.50
CA CYS A 12 -10.29 12.00 0.09
C CYS A 12 -11.17 11.33 -0.98
N ALA A 13 -12.49 11.44 -0.86
CA ALA A 13 -13.42 10.87 -1.84
C ALA A 13 -13.29 11.57 -3.19
N GLN A 14 -13.16 12.91 -3.19
CA GLN A 14 -12.91 13.70 -4.40
C GLN A 14 -11.57 13.34 -5.06
N ARG A 15 -10.47 13.25 -4.30
CA ARG A 15 -9.15 12.87 -4.83
C ARG A 15 -9.12 11.45 -5.40
N MET A 16 -9.93 10.55 -4.85
CA MET A 16 -10.09 9.18 -5.36
C MET A 16 -11.15 9.08 -6.47
N ASN A 17 -11.80 10.19 -6.83
CA ASN A 17 -12.90 10.24 -7.80
C ASN A 17 -14.03 9.23 -7.53
N VAL A 18 -14.40 9.09 -6.26
CA VAL A 18 -15.47 8.19 -5.79
C VAL A 18 -16.46 8.93 -4.90
N SER A 19 -17.65 8.36 -4.70
CA SER A 19 -18.60 8.89 -3.72
C SER A 19 -18.06 8.79 -2.29
N ARG A 20 -18.51 9.69 -1.41
CA ARG A 20 -18.17 9.67 0.04
C ARG A 20 -18.50 8.32 0.69
N THR A 21 -19.64 7.73 0.33
CA THR A 21 -20.07 6.41 0.82
C THR A 21 -19.15 5.30 0.33
N THR A 22 -18.75 5.35 -0.95
CA THR A 22 -17.77 4.40 -1.51
C THR A 22 -16.43 4.52 -0.80
N PHE A 23 -15.93 5.74 -0.59
CA PHE A 23 -14.67 5.98 0.12
C PHE A 23 -14.72 5.43 1.55
N ALA A 24 -15.80 5.70 2.30
CA ALA A 24 -15.96 5.19 3.66
C ALA A 24 -15.96 3.66 3.71
N ARG A 25 -16.67 3.01 2.77
CA ARG A 25 -16.71 1.54 2.66
C ARG A 25 -15.33 0.95 2.35
N VAL A 26 -14.61 1.54 1.38
CA VAL A 26 -13.26 1.10 0.99
C VAL A 26 -12.29 1.26 2.16
N LEU A 27 -12.30 2.42 2.82
CA LEU A 27 -11.44 2.69 3.97
C LEU A 27 -11.72 1.74 5.14
N GLY A 28 -12.99 1.49 5.45
CA GLY A 28 -13.37 0.53 6.49
C GLY A 28 -12.89 -0.89 6.19
N SER A 29 -13.10 -1.35 4.95
CA SER A 29 -12.63 -2.68 4.52
C SER A 29 -11.11 -2.78 4.54
N ALA A 30 -10.39 -1.75 4.09
CA ALA A 30 -8.94 -1.72 4.11
C ALA A 30 -8.38 -1.83 5.54
N ARG A 31 -8.90 -1.02 6.48
CA ARG A 31 -8.47 -1.06 7.89
C ARG A 31 -8.73 -2.42 8.53
N GLN A 32 -9.87 -3.05 8.24
CA GLN A 32 -10.19 -4.38 8.75
C GLN A 32 -9.19 -5.43 8.24
N LYS A 33 -8.88 -5.43 6.93
CA LYS A 33 -7.90 -6.34 6.34
C LYS A 33 -6.50 -6.13 6.90
N THR A 34 -6.09 -4.88 7.09
CA THR A 34 -4.79 -4.54 7.69
C THR A 34 -4.72 -5.03 9.13
N ALA A 35 -5.74 -4.76 9.95
CA ALA A 35 -5.76 -5.21 11.34
C ALA A 35 -5.72 -6.74 11.45
N ASP A 36 -6.53 -7.44 10.65
CA ASP A 36 -6.53 -8.90 10.58
C ASP A 36 -5.17 -9.46 10.15
N ALA A 37 -4.52 -8.85 9.17
CA ALA A 37 -3.21 -9.29 8.71
C ALA A 37 -2.12 -9.08 9.76
N LEU A 38 -2.13 -7.95 10.46
CA LEU A 38 -1.15 -7.66 11.52
C LEU A 38 -1.35 -8.58 12.74
N LEU A 39 -2.59 -8.82 13.16
CA LEU A 39 -2.88 -9.64 14.34
C LEU A 39 -2.65 -11.14 14.09
N ASN A 40 -2.96 -11.62 12.89
CA ASN A 40 -2.86 -13.04 12.55
C ASN A 40 -1.59 -13.38 11.74
N GLY A 41 -0.66 -12.44 11.56
CA GLY A 41 0.56 -12.64 10.78
C GLY A 41 0.31 -12.99 9.31
N LYS A 42 -0.78 -12.51 8.71
CA LYS A 42 -1.09 -12.79 7.30
C LYS A 42 -0.28 -11.88 6.38
N ALA A 43 0.14 -12.41 5.25
CA ALA A 43 0.78 -11.61 4.21
C ALA A 43 -0.24 -10.61 3.60
N ILE A 44 0.11 -9.33 3.59
CA ILE A 44 -0.64 -8.31 2.86
C ILE A 44 -0.14 -8.29 1.42
N ARG A 45 -0.98 -8.73 0.48
CA ARG A 45 -0.70 -8.71 -0.95
C ARG A 45 -1.45 -7.55 -1.60
N ILE A 46 -0.71 -6.62 -2.21
CA ILE A 46 -1.27 -5.51 -2.97
C ILE A 46 -1.23 -5.90 -4.44
N GLU A 47 -2.40 -6.06 -5.06
CA GLU A 47 -2.56 -6.44 -6.47
C GLU A 47 -3.49 -5.46 -7.19
N GLY A 48 -3.14 -5.11 -8.42
CA GLY A 48 -3.92 -4.20 -9.26
C GLY A 48 -3.81 -2.71 -8.88
N GLY A 49 -4.39 -1.87 -9.72
CA GLY A 49 -4.30 -0.40 -9.64
C GLY A 49 -3.29 0.19 -10.62
N ASN A 50 -3.42 1.48 -10.92
CA ASN A 50 -2.42 2.22 -11.69
C ASN A 50 -1.35 2.74 -10.73
N PHE A 51 -0.37 1.90 -10.41
CA PHE A 51 0.76 2.29 -9.57
C PHE A 51 2.06 2.06 -10.35
N GLU A 52 2.85 3.11 -10.52
CA GLU A 52 4.21 2.99 -11.06
C GLU A 52 5.16 2.75 -9.89
N MET A 53 5.89 1.63 -9.93
CA MET A 53 7.03 1.45 -9.04
C MET A 53 8.30 1.82 -9.77
N ALA A 54 9.05 2.81 -9.29
CA ALA A 54 10.35 3.08 -9.86
C ALA A 54 11.23 1.81 -9.70
N ALA A 55 11.86 1.36 -10.78
CA ALA A 55 12.89 0.32 -10.69
C ALA A 55 13.96 0.81 -9.70
N ARG A 56 14.13 0.10 -8.59
CA ARG A 56 15.09 0.47 -7.54
C ARG A 56 16.38 -0.29 -7.76
N ARG A 57 17.46 0.45 -8.00
CA ARG A 57 18.82 -0.07 -7.97
C ARG A 57 19.29 -0.06 -6.53
N PHE A 58 19.56 -1.24 -5.97
CA PHE A 58 20.08 -1.35 -4.62
C PHE A 58 21.60 -1.46 -4.67
N ARG A 59 22.29 -0.69 -3.81
CA ARG A 59 23.73 -0.77 -3.61
C ARG A 59 24.00 -1.09 -2.14
N CYS A 60 24.76 -2.14 -1.86
CA CYS A 60 25.24 -2.40 -0.50
C CYS A 60 26.49 -1.57 -0.17
N VAL A 61 26.80 -1.40 1.12
CA VAL A 61 27.99 -0.67 1.60
C VAL A 61 29.30 -1.28 1.04
N ASN A 62 29.31 -2.58 0.75
CA ASN A 62 30.44 -3.30 0.14
C ASN A 62 30.48 -3.21 -1.40
N GLY A 63 29.65 -2.36 -2.02
CA GLY A 63 29.75 -2.06 -3.46
C GLY A 63 29.05 -3.04 -4.40
N HIS A 64 28.30 -4.03 -3.89
CA HIS A 64 27.45 -4.86 -4.75
C HIS A 64 26.21 -4.08 -5.18
N GLU A 65 25.93 -4.11 -6.48
CA GLU A 65 24.72 -3.54 -7.09
C GLU A 65 23.87 -4.65 -7.69
N TRP A 66 22.55 -4.55 -7.50
CA TRP A 66 21.59 -5.40 -8.19
C TRP A 66 20.33 -4.64 -8.56
N ASP A 67 19.83 -4.93 -9.76
CA ASP A 67 18.53 -4.47 -10.25
C ASP A 67 17.51 -5.58 -10.00
N ILE A 68 16.42 -5.27 -9.31
CA ILE A 68 15.34 -6.24 -9.03
C ILE A 68 14.30 -6.11 -10.15
N PRO A 69 14.12 -7.14 -11.00
CA PRO A 69 13.09 -7.13 -12.04
C PRO A 69 11.69 -7.11 -11.43
N PHE A 70 10.74 -6.59 -12.20
CA PHE A 70 9.45 -6.06 -11.78
C PHE A 70 8.38 -7.10 -11.35
N GLU A 71 8.78 -8.22 -10.76
CA GLU A 71 7.85 -9.23 -10.25
C GLU A 71 7.76 -9.14 -8.72
N VAL A 72 6.88 -8.26 -8.26
CA VAL A 72 6.69 -8.03 -6.83
C VAL A 72 5.82 -9.11 -6.19
N LYS A 73 6.48 -10.07 -5.54
CA LYS A 73 5.95 -10.64 -4.30
C LYS A 73 6.30 -9.69 -3.16
N PHE A 74 5.50 -8.64 -2.95
CA PHE A 74 5.53 -7.93 -1.68
C PHE A 74 4.91 -8.83 -0.61
N VAL A 75 5.76 -9.64 0.03
CA VAL A 75 5.49 -10.17 1.36
C VAL A 75 6.18 -9.20 2.31
N ILE A 76 5.43 -8.31 2.95
CA ILE A 76 5.98 -7.56 4.08
C ILE A 76 6.10 -8.56 5.23
N SER A 77 7.21 -9.30 5.27
CA SER A 77 7.59 -10.11 6.42
C SER A 77 8.15 -9.16 7.48
N ILE A 78 7.32 -8.79 8.45
CA ILE A 78 7.82 -8.22 9.70
C ILE A 78 8.24 -9.43 10.54
N SER A 79 9.56 -9.68 10.58
CA SER A 79 10.19 -10.68 11.47
C SER A 79 10.40 -10.09 12.86
#